data_AF-A0A2T9J7H0-F1
#
_entry.id   AF-A0A2T9J7H0-F1
#
_cell.length_a   1.000
_cell.length_b   1.000
_cell.length_c   1.000
_cell.angle_alpha   90.00
_cell.angle_beta   90.00
_cell.angle_gamma   90.00
#
_symmetry.space_group_name_H-M   'P 1'
#
loop_
_entity.id
_entity.type
_entity.pdbx_description
1 polymer ?
#
loop_
_entity_poly.entity_id
_entity_poly.type
_entity_poly.pdbx_seq_one_letter_code
_entity_poly.pdbx_strand_id
1 'polypeptide(L)'
;MNRDLLKQLDGYGLTTAEIHYYRLDHPTLLQLYVWQDYDLAPRFPVLQDFLDHWRREIEAALHSVQVAHQRLIGPTEWRAVNGVISLH
;
A
#
# COMPACT_ATOMS: atom_id res chain seq x y z
N MET A 1 24.84 -4.03 11.31
CA MET A 1 23.65 -4.91 11.46
C MET A 1 22.59 -4.41 10.48
N ASN A 2 22.14 -5.23 9.53
CA ASN A 2 21.23 -4.78 8.46
C ASN A 2 19.82 -4.51 9.06
N ARG A 3 19.32 -3.26 8.95
CA ARG A 3 18.05 -2.82 9.57
C ARG A 3 16.86 -3.61 9.03
N ASP A 4 16.94 -4.04 7.78
CA ASP A 4 15.92 -4.84 7.11
C ASP A 4 15.89 -6.27 7.64
N LEU A 5 17.05 -6.84 7.98
CA LEU A 5 17.14 -8.16 8.62
C LEU A 5 16.48 -8.15 10.00
N LEU A 6 16.65 -7.08 10.78
CA LEU A 6 16.00 -6.94 12.09
C LEU A 6 14.47 -6.88 11.93
N LYS A 7 13.95 -6.10 10.97
CA LYS A 7 12.52 -6.07 10.65
C LYS A 7 11.99 -7.46 10.27
N GLN A 8 12.73 -8.21 9.46
CA GLN A 8 12.36 -9.58 9.06
C GLN A 8 12.28 -10.53 10.26
N LEU A 9 13.22 -10.44 11.21
CA LEU A 9 13.20 -11.23 12.44
C LEU A 9 12.00 -10.86 13.34
N ASP A 10 11.57 -9.61 13.31
CA ASP A 10 10.38 -9.11 14.02
C ASP A 10 9.05 -9.47 13.32
N GLY A 11 9.10 -10.27 12.24
CA GLY A 11 7.93 -10.80 11.54
C GLY A 11 7.42 -9.93 10.39
N TYR A 12 8.15 -8.87 10.01
CA TYR A 12 7.83 -8.08 8.83
C TYR A 12 8.17 -8.84 7.54
N GLY A 13 7.32 -8.72 6.54
CA GLY A 13 7.57 -9.20 5.18
C GLY A 13 7.66 -8.04 4.21
N LEU A 14 8.39 -8.24 3.11
CA LEU A 14 8.41 -7.26 2.02
C LEU A 14 6.99 -7.17 1.42
N THR A 15 6.48 -5.95 1.35
CA THR A 15 5.12 -5.63 0.91
C THR A 15 5.22 -4.71 -0.28
N THR A 16 4.50 -5.05 -1.35
CA THR A 16 4.34 -4.18 -2.52
C THR A 16 2.88 -3.79 -2.63
N ALA A 17 2.61 -2.49 -2.78
CA ALA A 17 1.27 -1.97 -3.00
C ALA A 17 1.21 -1.18 -4.32
N GLU A 18 0.29 -1.58 -5.19
CA GLU A 18 -0.06 -0.85 -6.40
C GLU A 18 -1.22 0.10 -6.10
N ILE A 19 -0.93 1.39 -6.08
CA ILE A 19 -1.87 2.46 -5.70
C ILE A 19 -2.29 3.20 -6.95
N HIS A 20 -3.55 3.00 -7.33
CA HIS A 20 -4.16 3.70 -8.46
C HIS A 20 -4.92 4.92 -7.96
N TYR A 21 -4.76 6.05 -8.64
CA TYR A 21 -5.39 7.31 -8.25
C TYR A 21 -5.71 8.21 -9.45
N TYR A 22 -6.62 9.15 -9.22
CA TYR A 22 -6.93 10.25 -10.14
C TYR A 22 -6.40 11.55 -9.59
N ARG A 23 -5.83 12.40 -10.46
CA ARG A 23 -5.51 13.77 -10.08
C ARG A 23 -6.75 14.65 -10.18
N LEU A 24 -6.90 15.59 -9.26
CA LEU A 24 -8.06 16.50 -9.25
C LEU A 24 -8.13 17.40 -10.50
N ASP A 25 -6.98 17.76 -11.07
CA ASP A 25 -6.90 18.57 -12.29
C ASP A 25 -7.20 17.78 -13.57
N HIS A 26 -7.05 16.45 -13.55
CA HIS A 26 -7.26 15.56 -14.69
C HIS A 26 -7.95 14.25 -14.25
N PRO A 27 -9.25 14.29 -13.93
CA PRO A 27 -9.98 13.16 -13.30
C PRO A 27 -10.20 11.97 -14.23
N THR A 28 -9.89 12.08 -15.52
CA THR A 28 -9.98 10.96 -16.49
C THR A 28 -8.69 10.17 -16.60
N LEU A 29 -7.57 10.68 -16.06
CA LEU A 29 -6.28 10.02 -16.11
C LEU A 29 -6.06 9.18 -14.85
N LEU A 30 -6.12 7.86 -14.99
CA LEU A 30 -5.74 6.93 -13.94
C LEU A 30 -4.21 6.79 -13.91
N GLN A 31 -3.61 7.10 -12.77
CA GLN A 31 -2.18 6.95 -12.53
C GLN A 31 -1.89 5.80 -11.57
N LEU A 32 -0.70 5.21 -11.69
CA LEU A 32 -0.20 4.14 -10.81
C LEU A 32 1.03 4.63 -10.04
N TYR A 33 1.01 4.45 -8.72
CA TYR A 33 2.15 4.58 -7.83
C TYR A 33 2.46 3.23 -7.19
N VAL A 34 3.69 2.75 -7.36
CA VAL A 34 4.16 1.50 -6.75
C VAL A 34 4.90 1.83 -5.46
N TRP A 35 4.32 1.41 -4.35
CA TRP A 35 4.91 1.53 -3.02
C TRP A 35 5.51 0.20 -2.59
N GLN A 36 6.67 0.22 -1.93
CA GLN A 36 7.30 -0.97 -1.40
C GLN A 36 8.03 -0.70 -0.09
N ASP A 37 7.65 -1.41 0.98
CA ASP A 37 8.35 -1.39 2.28
C ASP A 37 8.08 -2.72 3.02
N TYR A 38 8.78 -2.93 4.14
CA TYR A 38 8.50 -3.97 5.09
C TYR A 38 7.23 -3.65 5.89
N ASP A 39 6.29 -4.60 5.93
CA ASP A 39 5.04 -4.45 6.67
C ASP A 39 4.55 -5.76 7.33
N LEU A 40 3.61 -5.63 8.26
CA LEU A 40 3.04 -6.71 9.06
C LEU A 40 1.69 -7.17 8.50
N ALA A 41 1.70 -8.19 7.64
CA ALA A 41 0.46 -8.85 7.21
C ALA A 41 -0.26 -9.57 8.36
N PRO A 42 -1.61 -9.63 8.35
CA PRO A 42 -2.52 -9.06 7.34
C PRO A 42 -2.96 -7.62 7.65
N ARG A 43 -2.36 -6.96 8.66
CA ARG A 43 -2.79 -5.64 9.13
C ARG A 43 -2.22 -4.51 8.29
N PHE A 44 -1.02 -4.65 7.75
CA PHE A 44 -0.36 -3.63 6.93
C PHE A 44 -0.33 -2.22 7.55
N PRO A 45 0.07 -2.05 8.83
CA PRO A 45 0.08 -0.75 9.50
C PRO A 45 0.91 0.31 8.77
N VAL A 46 2.05 -0.06 8.17
CA VAL A 46 2.92 0.92 7.49
C VAL A 46 2.25 1.44 6.21
N LEU A 47 1.63 0.55 5.43
CA LEU A 47 0.84 0.93 4.27
C LEU A 47 -0.38 1.79 4.66
N GLN A 48 -1.05 1.48 5.76
CA GLN A 48 -2.18 2.29 6.25
C GLN A 48 -1.73 3.71 6.58
N ASP A 49 -0.64 3.87 7.34
CA ASP A 49 -0.08 5.18 7.68
C ASP A 49 0.31 5.97 6.42
N PHE A 50 0.88 5.30 5.42
CA PHE A 50 1.20 5.90 4.13
C PHE A 50 -0.04 6.39 3.39
N LEU A 51 -1.10 5.57 3.30
CA LEU A 51 -2.35 5.96 2.63
C LEU A 51 -3.06 7.10 3.38
N ASP A 52 -2.98 7.13 4.70
CA ASP A 52 -3.51 8.22 5.51
C ASP A 52 -2.73 9.52 5.30
N HIS A 53 -1.41 9.44 5.16
CA HIS A 53 -0.59 10.59 4.76
C HIS A 53 -0.94 11.04 3.33
N TRP A 54 -1.06 10.11 2.38
CA TRP A 54 -1.47 10.40 1.00
C TRP A 54 -2.77 11.19 0.96
N ARG A 55 -3.80 10.75 1.71
CA ARG A 55 -5.10 11.42 1.79
C ARG A 55 -5.03 12.84 2.36
N ARG A 56 -4.07 13.11 3.26
CA ARG A 56 -3.90 14.43 3.89
C ARG A 56 -3.15 15.41 2.99
N GLU A 57 -2.11 14.93 2.31
CA GLU A 57 -1.16 15.80 1.62
C GLU A 57 -1.36 15.89 0.11
N ILE A 58 -1.96 14.87 -0.52
CA ILE A 58 -2.03 14.78 -1.97
C ILE A 58 -3.44 15.10 -2.43
N GLU A 59 -3.55 16.13 -3.29
CA GLU A 59 -4.74 16.50 -4.07
C GLU A 59 -5.08 15.44 -5.15
N ALA A 60 -5.23 14.18 -4.73
CA ALA A 60 -5.51 13.04 -5.59
C ALA A 60 -6.47 12.05 -4.93
N ALA A 61 -7.50 11.65 -5.67
CA ALA A 61 -8.47 10.67 -5.21
C ALA A 61 -7.94 9.25 -5.45
N LEU A 62 -7.82 8.46 -4.38
CA LEU A 62 -7.48 7.03 -4.47
C LEU A 62 -8.62 6.27 -5.18
N HIS A 63 -8.27 5.51 -6.20
CA HIS A 63 -9.18 4.62 -6.93
C HIS A 63 -9.13 3.20 -6.38
N SER A 64 -7.93 2.61 -6.29
CA SER A 64 -7.76 1.23 -5.82
C SER A 64 -6.36 0.97 -5.29
N VAL A 65 -6.25 0.11 -4.27
CA VAL A 65 -4.96 -0.34 -3.72
C VAL A 65 -4.90 -1.87 -3.76
N GLN A 66 -3.94 -2.42 -4.49
CA GLN A 66 -3.70 -3.86 -4.57
C GLN A 66 -2.42 -4.20 -3.81
N VAL A 67 -2.48 -5.15 -2.89
CA VAL A 67 -1.35 -5.51 -2.03
C VAL A 67 -0.87 -6.92 -2.32
N ALA A 68 0.42 -7.03 -2.63
CA ALA A 68 1.15 -8.28 -2.64
C ALA A 68 2.08 -8.33 -1.41
N HIS A 69 1.93 -9.37 -0.60
CA HIS A 69 2.79 -9.59 0.56
C HIS A 69 3.44 -10.96 0.50
N GLN A 70 4.76 -10.99 0.69
CA GLN A 70 5.49 -12.24 0.85
C GLN A 70 5.89 -12.41 2.32
N ARG A 71 5.23 -13.34 3.02
CA ARG A 71 5.76 -13.85 4.29
C ARG A 71 6.98 -14.72 4.00
N LEU A 72 8.03 -14.59 4.82
CA LEU A 72 9.24 -15.41 4.75
C LEU A 72 8.97 -16.92 4.87
N ILE A 73 7.79 -17.31 5.41
CA ILE A 73 7.35 -18.69 5.55
C ILE A 73 5.85 -18.76 5.21
N GLY A 74 5.50 -19.03 3.94
CA GLY A 74 4.12 -19.24 3.49
C GLY A 74 3.86 -18.78 2.05
N PRO A 75 2.78 -19.25 1.40
CA PRO A 75 2.42 -18.82 0.04
C PRO A 75 2.09 -17.33 -0.01
N THR A 76 2.37 -16.69 -1.15
CA THR A 76 2.09 -15.27 -1.42
C THR A 76 0.60 -14.96 -1.18
N GLU A 77 0.30 -14.10 -0.21
CA GLU A 77 -1.07 -13.63 0.03
C GLU A 77 -1.33 -12.41 -0.87
N TRP A 78 -2.23 -12.56 -1.84
CA TRP A 78 -2.77 -11.43 -2.60
C TRP A 78 -4.08 -11.00 -1.95
N ARG A 79 -4.13 -9.76 -1.45
CA ARG A 79 -5.37 -9.17 -0.90
C ARG A 79 -5.61 -7.83 -1.56
N ALA A 80 -6.70 -7.74 -2.32
CA ALA A 80 -7.20 -6.46 -2.81
C ALA A 80 -7.89 -5.73 -1.66
N VAL A 81 -7.37 -4.57 -1.26
CA VAL A 81 -8.07 -3.67 -0.34
C VAL A 81 -8.89 -2.73 -1.22
N ASN A 82 -10.11 -3.16 -1.56
CA ASN A 82 -11.04 -2.35 -2.33
C ASN A 82 -11.58 -1.21 -1.47
N GLY A 83 -10.83 -0.11 -1.37
CA GLY A 83 -11.31 1.15 -0.85
C GLY A 83 -11.91 2.00 -1.97
N VAL A 84 -13.13 1.71 -2.40
CA VAL A 84 -13.89 2.65 -3.24
C VAL A 84 -14.49 3.68 -2.29
N ILE A 85 -13.89 4.87 -2.22
CA ILE A 85 -14.49 6.02 -1.53
C ILE A 85 -15.17 6.87 -2.61
N SER A 86 -16.49 6.74 -2.72
CA SER A 86 -17.30 7.66 -3.51
C SER A 86 -17.47 8.97 -2.73
N LEU A 87 -16.95 10.07 -3.25
CA LEU A 87 -17.31 11.42 -2.80
C LEU A 87 -18.54 11.86 -3.60
N HIS A 88 -19.61 12.22 -2.88
CA HIS A 88 -20.76 12.95 -3.43
C HIS A 88 -20.46 14.45 -3.47
#